data_AF-A0A6J4PW05-F1
#
_entry.id   AF-A0A6J4PW05-F1
#
_cell.length_a   1.000
_cell.length_b   1.000
_cell.length_c   1.000
_cell.angle_alpha   90.00
_cell.angle_beta   90.00
_cell.angle_gamma   90.00
#
_symmetry.space_group_name_H-M   'P 1'
#
loop_
_entity.id
_entity.type
_entity.pdbx_description
1 polymer ?
#
loop_
_entity_poly.entity_id
_entity_poly.type
_entity_poly.pdbx_seq_one_letter_code
_entity_poly.pdbx_strand_id
1 'polypeptide(L)' 'MSLLLAAGLFLTFTGLVALSFGLYALTRGGRGQRGGIGPLSERGVHVVAGVRMTLIGLLSLGAGGYFLWTAL' A
#
# COMPACT_ATOMS: atom_id res chain seq x y z
N MET A 1 -25.41 3.72 -6.71
CA MET A 1 -24.52 3.08 -5.71
C MET A 1 -24.60 3.88 -4.43
N SER A 2 -24.68 3.24 -3.27
CA SER A 2 -24.59 3.96 -1.99
C SER A 2 -23.16 4.48 -1.79
N LEU A 3 -23.02 5.58 -1.02
CA LEU A 3 -21.72 6.15 -0.70
C LEU A 3 -20.80 5.12 -0.02
N LEU A 4 -21.35 4.32 0.90
CA LEU A 4 -20.61 3.26 1.60
C LEU A 4 -20.10 2.18 0.64
N LEU A 5 -20.94 1.71 -0.30
CA LEU A 5 -20.52 0.74 -1.30
C LEU A 5 -19.41 1.29 -2.20
N ALA A 6 -19.56 2.53 -2.68
CA ALA A 6 -18.55 3.18 -3.52
C ALA A 6 -17.21 3.37 -2.77
N ALA A 7 -17.27 3.87 -1.53
CA ALA A 7 -16.09 4.05 -0.70
C ALA A 7 -15.43 2.71 -0.35
N GLY A 8 -16.22 1.68 -0.03
CA GLY A 8 -15.73 0.33 0.26
C GLY A 8 -14.98 -0.29 -0.91
N LEU A 9 -15.55 -0.22 -2.11
CA LEU A 9 -14.90 -0.72 -3.33
C LEU A 9 -13.60 0.06 -3.64
N PHE A 10 -13.65 1.39 -3.56
CA PHE A 10 -12.49 2.24 -3.79
C PHE A 10 -11.35 1.92 -2.82
N LEU A 11 -11.62 1.91 -1.52
CA LEU A 11 -10.63 1.63 -0.49
C LEU A 11 -10.06 0.21 -0.62
N THR A 12 -10.90 -0.77 -0.96
CA THR A 12 -10.43 -2.15 -1.18
C THR A 12 -9.46 -2.19 -2.36
N PHE A 13 -9.80 -1.58 -3.49
CA PHE A 13 -8.93 -1.54 -4.67
C PHE A 13 -7.62 -0.79 -4.39
N THR A 14 -7.70 0.40 -3.80
CA THR A 14 -6.51 1.17 -3.38
C THR A 14 -5.64 0.37 -2.42
N GLY A 15 -6.27 -0.33 -1.48
CA GLY A 15 -5.58 -1.18 -0.51
C GLY A 15 -4.79 -2.31 -1.16
N LEU A 16 -5.40 -3.01 -2.12
CA LEU A 16 -4.72 -4.07 -2.90
C LEU A 16 -3.53 -3.54 -3.69
N VAL A 17 -3.68 -2.40 -4.37
CA VAL A 17 -2.59 -1.77 -5.14
C VAL A 17 -1.45 -1.36 -4.23
N ALA A 18 -1.75 -0.65 -3.14
CA ALA A 18 -0.75 -0.18 -2.19
C ALA A 18 -0.02 -1.35 -1.49
N LEU A 19 -0.76 -2.39 -1.09
CA LEU A 19 -0.18 -3.59 -0.47
C LEU A 19 0.74 -4.33 -1.44
N SER A 20 0.31 -4.51 -2.69
CA SER A 20 1.11 -5.17 -3.73
C SER A 20 2.40 -4.40 -4.01
N PHE A 21 2.31 -3.09 -4.15
CA PHE A 21 3.47 -2.22 -4.31
C PHE A 21 4.40 -2.28 -3.09
N GLY A 22 3.84 -2.22 -1.87
CA GLY A 22 4.60 -2.29 -0.62
C GLY A 22 5.40 -3.58 -0.52
N LEU A 23 4.76 -4.73 -0.76
CA LEU A 23 5.40 -6.04 -0.78
C LEU A 23 6.47 -6.14 -1.88
N TYR A 24 6.21 -5.60 -3.07
CA TYR A 24 7.20 -5.53 -4.14
C TYR A 24 8.42 -4.70 -3.72
N ALA A 25 8.21 -3.52 -3.15
CA ALA A 25 9.30 -2.64 -2.74
C ALA A 25 10.14 -3.25 -1.61
N LEU A 26 9.50 -3.87 -0.60
CA LEU A 26 10.18 -4.59 0.48
C LEU A 26 11.01 -5.76 -0.03
N THR A 27 10.44 -6.56 -0.93
CA THR A 27 11.13 -7.74 -1.44
C THR A 27 12.19 -7.34 -2.45
N ARG A 28 11.84 -6.64 -3.54
CA ARG A 28 12.68 -6.43 -4.72
C ARG A 28 13.19 -5.00 -4.92
N GLY A 29 12.59 -4.01 -4.28
CA GLY A 29 12.90 -2.59 -4.50
C GLY A 29 14.38 -2.26 -4.27
N GLY A 30 14.95 -1.44 -5.15
CA GLY A 30 16.32 -0.92 -5.05
C GLY A 30 17.45 -1.95 -5.09
N ARG A 31 17.20 -3.25 -5.35
CA ARG A 31 18.28 -4.25 -5.44
C ARG A 31 19.15 -3.98 -6.68
N GLY A 32 20.46 -3.90 -6.47
CA GLY A 32 21.43 -3.70 -7.55
C GLY A 32 21.43 -2.29 -8.16
N GLN A 33 20.62 -1.38 -7.64
CA GLN A 33 20.58 0.01 -8.09
C GLN A 33 21.58 0.85 -7.26
N ARG A 34 22.26 1.78 -7.94
CA ARG A 34 23.14 2.76 -7.31
C ARG A 34 22.36 4.06 -7.11
N GLY A 35 22.56 4.72 -5.98
CA GLY A 35 21.80 5.92 -5.62
C GLY A 35 21.35 5.89 -4.16
N GLY A 36 20.49 6.84 -3.81
CA GLY A 36 19.95 7.00 -2.47
C GLY A 36 19.66 8.46 -2.12
N ILE A 37 19.10 8.65 -0.93
CA ILE A 37 18.78 9.97 -0.37
C ILE A 37 19.47 10.10 0.98
N GLY A 38 20.45 10.99 1.07
CA GLY A 38 21.23 11.21 2.28
C GLY A 38 21.93 9.93 2.76
N PRO A 39 21.77 9.52 4.04
CA PRO A 39 22.41 8.32 4.57
C PRO A 39 21.77 7.01 4.08
N LEU A 40 20.63 7.07 3.39
CA LEU A 40 19.90 5.89 2.93
C LEU A 40 20.35 5.51 1.52
N SER A 41 20.73 4.23 1.36
CA SER A 41 20.90 3.64 0.04
C SER A 41 19.57 3.54 -0.71
N GLU A 42 19.62 3.37 -2.03
CA GLU A 42 18.44 3.15 -2.88
C GLU A 42 17.54 2.02 -2.34
N ARG A 43 18.16 0.93 -1.87
CA ARG A 43 17.46 -0.17 -1.19
C ARG A 43 16.78 0.30 0.09
N GLY A 44 17.45 1.11 0.90
CA GLY A 44 16.87 1.69 2.11
C GLY A 44 15.64 2.55 1.84
N VAL A 45 15.70 3.42 0.82
CA VAL A 45 14.56 4.24 0.39
C VAL A 45 13.37 3.37 -0.01
N HIS A 46 13.61 2.33 -0.80
CA HIS A 46 12.56 1.39 -1.20
C HIS A 46 11.97 0.60 -0.03
N VAL A 47 12.76 0.25 0.98
CA VAL A 47 12.24 -0.40 2.19
C VAL A 47 11.30 0.54 2.95
N VAL A 48 11.70 1.80 3.17
CA VAL A 48 10.84 2.78 3.86
C VAL A 48 9.55 3.03 3.08
N ALA A 49 9.64 3.23 1.76
CA ALA A 49 8.49 3.35 0.89
C ALA A 49 7.61 2.10 0.95
N GLY A 50 8.23 0.92 0.96
CA GLY A 50 7.56 -0.37 1.06
C GLY A 50 6.75 -0.52 2.34
N VAL A 51 7.35 -0.24 3.51
CA VAL A 51 6.65 -0.27 4.81
C VAL A 51 5.46 0.69 4.80
N ARG A 52 5.66 1.94 4.35
CA ARG A 52 4.59 2.94 4.29
C ARG A 52 3.42 2.47 3.43
N MET A 53 3.72 1.93 2.24
CA MET A 53 2.68 1.49 1.31
C MET A 53 1.98 0.21 1.78
N THR A 54 2.69 -0.70 2.45
CA THR A 54 2.08 -1.87 3.12
C THR A 54 1.11 -1.42 4.22
N LEU A 55 1.49 -0.48 5.08
CA LEU A 55 0.61 0.05 6.12
C LEU A 55 -0.64 0.72 5.55
N ILE A 56 -0.46 1.59 4.54
CA ILE A 56 -1.58 2.21 3.82
C ILE A 56 -2.49 1.13 3.23
N GLY A 57 -1.90 0.12 2.57
CA GLY A 57 -2.62 -0.99 1.98
C GLY A 57 -3.49 -1.75 2.98
N LEU A 58 -2.92 -2.13 4.13
CA LEU A 58 -3.63 -2.84 5.18
C LEU A 58 -4.76 -2.00 5.78
N LEU A 59 -4.52 -0.72 6.06
CA LEU A 59 -5.54 0.19 6.60
C LEU A 59 -6.68 0.40 5.61
N SER A 60 -6.37 0.61 4.32
CA SER A 60 -7.37 0.74 3.25
C SER A 60 -8.18 -0.54 3.06
N LEU A 61 -7.55 -1.72 3.13
CA LEU A 61 -8.27 -3.00 3.09
C LEU A 61 -9.19 -3.19 4.29
N GLY A 62 -8.73 -2.88 5.50
CA GLY A 62 -9.55 -2.97 6.71
C GLY A 62 -10.77 -2.04 6.64
N ALA A 63 -10.56 -0.78 6.28
CA ALA A 63 -11.64 0.19 6.12
C ALA A 63 -12.58 -0.16 4.96
N GLY A 64 -12.02 -0.58 3.82
CA GLY A 64 -12.78 -1.01 2.65
C GLY A 64 -13.67 -2.21 2.93
N GLY A 65 -13.11 -3.24 3.57
CA GLY A 65 -13.85 -4.42 4.01
C GLY A 65 -14.97 -4.08 5.00
N TYR A 66 -14.71 -3.18 5.95
CA TYR A 66 -15.73 -2.70 6.89
C TYR A 66 -16.87 -1.95 6.17
N PHE A 67 -16.57 -1.07 5.23
CA PHE A 67 -17.60 -0.35 4.45
C PHE A 67 -18.39 -1.26 3.51
N LEU A 68 -17.75 -2.28 2.92
CA LEU A 68 -18.46 -3.28 2.13
C LEU A 68 -19.39 -4.12 3.01
N TRP A 69 -18.91 -4.58 4.16
CA TRP A 69 -19.72 -5.35 5.12
C TRP A 69 -20.96 -4.58 5.59
N THR A 70 -20.79 -3.30 5.91
CA THR A 70 -21.89 -2.43 6.37
C THR A 70 -22.84 -1.96 5.26
N ALA A 71 -22.47 -2.15 3.99
CA ALA A 71 -23.29 -1.81 2.83
C ALA A 71 -24.14 -2.99 2.32
N LEU A 72 -23.96 -4.20 2.87
CA LEU A 72 -24.77 -5.39 2.62
C LEU A 72 -26.00 -5.39 3.52
#